data_AF-A0AAW2DK88-F1
#
_entry.id   AF-A0AAW2DK88-F1
#
_cell.length_a   1.000
_cell.length_b   1.000
_cell.length_c   1.000
_cell.angle_alpha   90.00
_cell.angle_beta   90.00
_cell.angle_gamma   90.00
#
_symmetry.space_group_name_H-M   'P 1'
#
loop_
_entity.id
_entity.type
_entity.pdbx_description
1 polymer ?
#
loop_
_entity_poly.entity_id
_entity_poly.type
_entity_poly.pdbx_seq_one_letter_code
_entity_poly.pdbx_strand_id
1 'polypeptide(L)'
;MTSFHNELERQPKEAGNRLLNPPSSIDDLLTLLDEVENLLAYVEQVPSKSVRDALFPSIKALINNKLLRHAKMDVKVSIVS
;
A
#
# COMPACT_ATOMS: atom_id res chain seq x y z
N MET A 1 19.30 7.21 13.53
CA MET A 1 17.82 7.16 13.75
C MET A 1 17.02 7.86 12.66
N THR A 2 17.61 8.70 11.79
CA THR A 2 16.88 9.38 10.70
C THR A 2 16.59 8.49 9.48
N SER A 3 17.40 7.47 9.19
CA SER A 3 17.20 6.64 7.99
C SER A 3 15.96 5.77 8.05
N PHE A 4 15.59 5.24 9.22
CA PHE A 4 14.40 4.39 9.37
C PHE A 4 13.11 5.16 9.11
N HIS A 5 13.01 6.40 9.60
CA HIS A 5 11.84 7.25 9.38
C HIS A 5 11.71 7.65 7.90
N ASN A 6 12.83 7.97 7.25
CA ASN A 6 12.84 8.30 5.82
C ASN A 6 12.44 7.10 4.95
N GLU A 7 12.86 5.90 5.32
CA GLU A 7 12.50 4.67 4.61
C GLU A 7 11.01 4.33 4.78
N LEU A 8 10.49 4.50 6.00
CA LEU A 8 9.07 4.35 6.31
C LEU A 8 8.17 5.36 5.57
N GLU A 9 8.72 6.49 5.11
CA GLU A 9 7.97 7.44 4.26
C GLU A 9 8.14 7.12 2.77
N ARG A 10 9.31 6.68 2.35
CA ARG A 10 9.59 6.44 0.94
C ARG A 10 8.93 5.18 0.43
N GLN A 11 9.04 4.07 1.16
CA GLN A 11 8.54 2.77 0.72
C GLN A 11 7.02 2.74 0.54
N PRO A 12 6.19 3.21 1.48
CA PRO A 12 4.74 3.21 1.28
C PRO A 12 4.32 4.12 0.13
N LYS A 13 4.99 5.26 -0.04
CA LYS A 13 4.71 6.18 -1.15
C LYS A 13 4.98 5.52 -2.50
N GLU A 14 6.09 4.82 -2.63
CA GLU A 14 6.49 4.15 -3.87
C GLU A 14 5.60 2.93 -4.16
N ALA A 15 5.37 2.08 -3.17
CA ALA A 15 4.46 0.94 -3.28
C ALA A 15 3.01 1.38 -3.59
N GLY A 16 2.53 2.44 -2.94
CA GLY A 16 1.22 3.04 -3.23
C GLY A 16 1.12 3.59 -4.66
N ASN A 17 2.16 4.24 -5.17
CA ASN A 17 2.21 4.69 -6.56
C ASN A 17 2.21 3.51 -7.56
N ARG A 18 2.87 2.41 -7.23
CA ARG A 18 2.81 1.17 -8.00
C ARG A 18 1.41 0.56 -7.96
N LEU A 19 0.71 0.58 -6.82
CA LEU A 19 -0.68 0.11 -6.72
C LEU A 19 -1.68 0.98 -7.49
N LEU A 20 -1.41 2.28 -7.67
CA LEU A 20 -2.26 3.14 -8.51
C LEU A 20 -2.26 2.70 -9.98
N ASN A 21 -1.17 2.08 -10.43
CA ASN A 21 -1.00 1.49 -11.76
C ASN A 21 -0.66 -0.01 -11.59
N PRO A 22 -1.62 -0.83 -11.14
CA PRO A 22 -1.33 -2.18 -10.69
C PRO A 22 -0.80 -3.04 -11.84
N PRO A 23 0.11 -3.98 -11.55
CA PRO A 23 0.59 -4.94 -12.54
C PRO A 23 -0.56 -5.80 -13.07
N SER A 24 -0.45 -6.24 -14.32
CA SER A 24 -1.43 -7.14 -14.96
C SER A 24 -1.37 -8.56 -14.39
N SER A 25 -0.21 -8.97 -13.86
CA SER A 25 -0.02 -10.26 -13.21
C SER A 25 -0.64 -10.22 -11.82
N ILE A 26 -1.40 -11.27 -11.49
CA ILE A 26 -2.09 -11.34 -10.21
C ILE A 26 -1.13 -11.67 -9.09
N ASP A 27 -0.15 -12.54 -9.34
CA ASP A 27 0.85 -12.92 -8.33
C ASP A 27 1.71 -11.70 -7.96
N ASP A 28 2.04 -10.86 -8.95
CA ASP A 28 2.76 -9.59 -8.72
C ASP A 28 1.89 -8.58 -7.97
N LEU A 29 0.57 -8.56 -8.25
CA LEU A 29 -0.37 -7.68 -7.55
C LEU A 29 -0.53 -8.10 -6.08
N LEU A 30 -0.67 -9.40 -5.81
CA LEU A 30 -0.75 -9.92 -4.43
C LEU A 30 0.55 -9.66 -3.68
N THR A 31 1.70 -9.89 -4.31
CA THR A 31 3.01 -9.57 -3.72
C THR A 31 3.12 -8.08 -3.36
N LEU A 32 2.61 -7.20 -4.22
CA LEU A 32 2.61 -5.76 -3.97
C LEU A 32 1.63 -5.36 -2.85
N LEU A 33 0.49 -6.05 -2.73
CA LEU A 33 -0.44 -5.84 -1.62
C LEU A 33 0.16 -6.30 -0.29
N ASP A 34 0.80 -7.47 -0.26
CA ASP A 34 1.54 -7.96 0.91
C ASP A 34 2.67 -6.98 1.30
N GLU A 35 3.38 -6.42 0.32
CA GLU A 35 4.40 -5.38 0.58
C GLU A 35 3.77 -4.17 1.29
N VAL A 36 2.63 -3.67 0.80
CA VAL A 36 1.93 -2.54 1.42
C VAL A 36 1.37 -2.88 2.79
N GLU A 37 0.80 -4.06 2.99
CA GLU A 37 0.32 -4.53 4.30
C GLU A 37 1.45 -4.54 5.32
N ASN A 38 2.60 -5.15 4.97
CA ASN A 38 3.77 -5.19 5.84
C ASN A 38 4.25 -3.77 6.20
N LEU A 39 4.28 -2.85 5.24
CA LEU A 39 4.67 -1.46 5.47
C LEU A 39 3.69 -0.75 6.40
N LEU A 40 2.39 -0.96 6.23
CA LEU A 40 1.35 -0.39 7.07
C LEU A 40 1.40 -0.94 8.50
N ALA A 41 1.83 -2.19 8.70
CA ALA A 41 1.98 -2.79 10.02
C ALA A 41 3.02 -2.08 10.91
N TYR A 42 4.00 -1.40 10.31
CA TYR A 42 5.01 -0.60 11.02
C TYR A 42 4.60 0.86 11.26
N VAL A 43 3.44 1.29 10.74
CA VAL A 43 2.96 2.65 10.92
C VAL A 43 2.36 2.81 12.31
N GLU A 44 2.83 3.82 13.04
CA GLU A 44 2.27 4.17 14.35
C GLU A 44 0.82 4.66 14.24
N GLN A 45 0.02 4.47 15.30
CA GLN A 45 -1.39 4.91 15.34
C GLN A 45 -1.57 6.44 15.18
N VAL A 46 -0.55 7.22 15.56
CA VAL A 46 -0.52 8.67 15.35
C VAL A 46 0.69 9.02 14.48
N PRO A 47 0.64 8.72 13.17
CA PRO A 47 1.77 8.95 12.31
C PRO A 47 1.99 10.46 12.12
N SER A 48 3.25 10.84 11.91
CA SER A 48 3.64 12.21 11.58
C SER A 48 2.98 12.66 10.27
N LYS A 49 2.93 13.97 10.04
CA LYS A 49 2.34 14.51 8.80
C LYS A 49 3.02 13.94 7.54
N SER A 50 4.35 13.79 7.57
CA SER A 50 5.11 13.27 6.43
C SER A 50 4.76 11.81 6.12
N VAL A 51 4.65 10.96 7.15
CA VAL A 51 4.20 9.57 6.99
C VAL A 51 2.76 9.53 6.47
N ARG A 52 1.85 10.37 6.97
CA ARG A 52 0.47 10.45 6.42
C ARG A 52 0.46 10.83 4.94
N ASP A 53 1.27 11.79 4.54
CA ASP A 53 1.37 12.23 3.14
C ASP A 53 1.96 11.11 2.26
N ALA A 54 2.90 10.31 2.79
CA ALA A 54 3.44 9.14 2.13
C ALA A 54 2.44 7.99 1.95
N LEU A 55 1.46 7.86 2.85
CA LEU A 55 0.41 6.82 2.78
C LEU A 55 -0.71 7.17 1.79
N PHE A 56 -0.84 8.44 1.44
CA PHE A 56 -1.93 8.93 0.59
C PHE A 56 -2.07 8.17 -0.74
N PRO A 57 -0.98 7.86 -1.49
CA PRO A 57 -1.07 7.05 -2.70
C PRO A 57 -1.60 5.63 -2.44
N SER A 58 -1.14 4.97 -1.36
CA SER A 58 -1.58 3.62 -0.98
C SER A 58 -3.07 3.60 -0.65
N ILE A 59 -3.53 4.52 0.19
CA ILE A 59 -4.96 4.63 0.55
C ILE A 59 -5.80 4.87 -0.71
N LYS A 60 -5.37 5.80 -1.58
CA LYS A 60 -6.06 6.10 -2.83
C LYS A 60 -6.11 4.90 -3.78
N ALA A 61 -5.08 4.07 -3.80
CA ALA A 61 -5.05 2.86 -4.59
C ALA A 61 -5.98 1.78 -4.02
N LEU A 62 -5.95 1.54 -2.70
CA LEU A 62 -6.76 0.51 -2.03
C LEU A 62 -8.26 0.79 -2.13
N ILE A 63 -8.68 2.06 -2.08
CA ILE A 63 -10.09 2.45 -2.29
C ILE A 63 -10.48 2.53 -3.77
N ASN A 64 -9.57 2.26 -4.70
CA ASN A 64 -9.86 2.33 -6.12
C ASN A 64 -10.75 1.15 -6.54
N ASN A 65 -11.79 1.44 -7.33
CA ASN A 65 -12.68 0.43 -7.88
C ASN A 65 -11.95 -0.66 -8.68
N LYS A 66 -10.77 -0.38 -9.24
CA LYS A 66 -9.96 -1.40 -9.92
C LYS A 66 -9.57 -2.56 -8.99
N LEU A 67 -9.29 -2.26 -7.71
CA LEU A 67 -8.94 -3.24 -6.69
C LEU A 67 -10.19 -3.74 -5.95
N LEU A 68 -11.09 -2.84 -5.53
CA LEU A 68 -12.32 -3.22 -4.81
C LEU A 68 -13.28 -4.10 -5.65
N ARG A 69 -13.34 -3.88 -6.96
CA ARG A 69 -14.18 -4.65 -7.88
C ARG A 69 -13.38 -5.70 -8.65
N HIS A 70 -12.19 -6.04 -8.18
CA HIS A 70 -11.36 -7.05 -8.85
C HIS A 70 -12.09 -8.39 -8.93
N ALA A 71 -11.89 -9.15 -10.01
CA ALA A 71 -12.64 -10.39 -10.23
C ALA A 71 -12.23 -11.50 -9.25
N LYS A 72 -10.97 -11.50 -8.81
CA LYS A 72 -10.45 -12.48 -7.86
C LYS A 72 -10.75 -12.13 -6.42
N MET A 73 -11.22 -13.12 -5.66
CA MET A 73 -11.53 -13.00 -4.24
C MET A 73 -10.27 -12.75 -3.40
N ASP A 74 -9.15 -13.41 -3.72
CA ASP A 74 -7.90 -13.28 -2.96
C ASP A 74 -7.42 -11.83 -2.90
N VAL A 75 -7.52 -11.11 -4.03
CA VAL A 75 -7.20 -9.68 -4.09
C VAL A 75 -8.12 -8.85 -3.19
N LYS A 76 -9.39 -9.22 -3.04
CA LYS A 76 -10.32 -8.53 -2.14
C LYS A 76 -10.01 -8.82 -0.68
N VAL A 77 -9.65 -10.07 -0.36
CA VAL A 77 -9.28 -10.47 1.00
C VAL A 77 -8.04 -9.69 1.44
N SER A 78 -7.00 -9.62 0.61
CA SER A 78 -5.79 -8.85 0.89
C SER A 78 -6.01 -7.34 1.06
N ILE A 79 -7.12 -6.77 0.58
CA ILE A 79 -7.44 -5.35 0.81
C ILE A 79 -8.13 -5.14 2.17
N VAL A 80 -8.79 -6.16 2.70
CA VAL A 80 -9.61 -6.08 3.92
C VAL A 80 -8.81 -6.49 5.17
N SER A 81 -7.81 -7.35 5.01
CA SER A 81 -6.85 -7.73 6.06
C SER A 81 -6.11 -6.52 6.62
#